data_AF-A0A0B1RYN4-F1
#
_entry.id   AF-A0A0B1RYN4-F1
#
_cell.length_a   1.000
_cell.length_b   1.000
_cell.length_c   1.000
_cell.angle_alpha   90.00
_cell.angle_beta   90.00
_cell.angle_gamma   90.00
#
_symmetry.space_group_name_H-M   'P 1'
#
loop_
_entity.id
_entity.type
_entity.pdbx_description
1 polymer ?
#
loop_
_entity_poly.entity_id
_entity_poly.type
_entity_poly.pdbx_seq_one_letter_code
_entity_poly.pdbx_strand_id
1 'polypeptide(L)'
;MTAYIPAVVFNCIHEYFFFSGFFRRTVRKRHAYTCRFNRNCVVDKAQRNTCRSCRFDECMRRGMKKEAVQSERDRIRPTSSCTIPDDPLLDALLSAEAIVRQLRSSVITRTVDARRQATAGDVTDSMNQQLTLMVEWAKHLREFQRLPLTAQVALLRHFSAQHLVMCAAFRSIHLNDVIYLTNETCLPREPPLGVPDVNRVAARIVDHLTTPMRKLQMNEIEYVALKAIALFDPREFTKIFSCRP
;
A
#
# COMPACT_ATOMS: atom_id res chain seq x y z
N MET A 1 25.57 28.21 -44.22
CA MET A 1 25.61 29.17 -43.10
C MET A 1 26.04 28.41 -41.84
N THR A 2 27.34 28.29 -41.64
CA THR A 2 27.95 27.65 -40.45
C THR A 2 27.70 28.58 -39.27
N ALA A 3 26.83 28.18 -38.35
CA ALA A 3 26.54 28.97 -37.14
C ALA A 3 27.78 28.97 -36.24
N TYR A 4 28.53 30.07 -36.31
CA TYR A 4 29.64 30.37 -35.41
C TYR A 4 29.05 30.66 -34.03
N ILE A 5 28.92 29.64 -33.18
CA ILE A 5 28.57 29.83 -31.78
C ILE A 5 29.78 30.55 -31.14
N PRO A 6 29.63 31.79 -30.62
CA PRO A 6 30.74 32.52 -30.05
C PRO A 6 31.35 31.69 -28.90
N ALA A 7 32.68 31.58 -28.85
CA ALA A 7 33.41 30.84 -27.81
C ALA A 7 33.00 31.22 -26.37
N VAL A 8 32.40 32.40 -26.19
CA VAL A 8 31.83 32.92 -24.94
C VAL A 8 30.60 32.13 -24.46
N VAL A 9 29.75 31.65 -25.36
CA VAL A 9 28.53 30.86 -25.04
C VAL A 9 28.91 29.42 -24.70
N PHE A 10 29.91 28.86 -25.39
CA PHE A 10 30.43 27.52 -25.09
C PHE A 10 31.09 27.46 -23.69
N ASN A 11 31.82 28.50 -23.29
CA ASN A 11 32.42 28.60 -21.96
C ASN A 11 31.38 28.75 -20.83
N CYS A 12 30.29 29.48 -21.04
CA CYS A 12 29.20 29.59 -20.06
C CYS A 12 28.47 28.26 -19.81
N ILE A 13 28.24 27.45 -20.86
CA ILE A 13 27.60 26.13 -20.73
C ILE A 13 28.56 25.15 -20.01
N HIS A 14 29.86 25.23 -20.28
CA HIS A 14 30.85 24.37 -19.65
C HIS A 14 30.96 24.64 -18.13
N GLU A 15 31.05 25.90 -17.70
CA GLU A 15 31.12 26.24 -16.26
C GLU A 15 29.90 25.77 -15.45
N TYR A 16 28.68 25.90 -16.00
CA TYR A 16 27.45 25.52 -15.31
C TYR A 16 27.29 24.01 -15.15
N PHE A 17 27.72 23.21 -16.14
CA PHE A 17 27.61 21.76 -16.09
C PHE A 17 28.54 21.12 -15.04
N PHE A 18 29.68 21.75 -14.77
CA PHE A 18 30.67 21.26 -13.81
C PHE A 18 30.27 21.38 -12.34
N PHE A 19 29.45 22.36 -11.98
CA PHE A 19 28.91 22.52 -10.63
C PHE A 19 27.59 21.78 -10.44
N SER A 20 26.80 21.63 -11.51
CA SER A 20 25.48 20.96 -11.50
C SER A 20 25.52 19.53 -10.91
N GLY A 21 26.49 18.70 -11.32
CA GLY A 21 26.61 17.33 -10.80
C GLY A 21 26.98 17.25 -9.32
N PHE A 22 27.86 18.14 -8.86
CA PHE A 22 28.24 18.23 -7.45
C PHE A 22 27.06 18.72 -6.60
N PHE A 23 26.45 19.84 -6.98
CA PHE A 23 25.30 20.44 -6.30
C PHE A 23 24.12 19.46 -6.18
N ARG A 24 23.75 18.78 -7.27
CA ARG A 24 22.68 17.78 -7.30
C ARG A 24 22.93 16.64 -6.31
N ARG A 25 24.16 16.11 -6.23
CA ARG A 25 24.51 15.05 -5.27
C ARG A 25 24.47 15.54 -3.82
N THR A 26 25.01 16.73 -3.56
CA THR A 26 25.03 17.34 -2.23
C THR A 26 23.63 17.59 -1.70
N VAL A 27 22.74 18.14 -2.53
CA VAL A 27 21.34 18.42 -2.15
C VAL A 27 20.55 17.12 -1.93
N ARG A 28 20.63 16.14 -2.84
CA ARG A 28 19.89 14.87 -2.72
C ARG A 28 20.28 14.07 -1.48
N LYS A 29 21.58 13.95 -1.22
CA LYS A 29 22.10 13.18 -0.08
C LYS A 29 22.18 13.99 1.21
N ARG A 30 21.71 15.25 1.20
CA ARG A 30 21.77 16.20 2.33
C ARG A 30 23.15 16.26 2.98
N HIS A 31 24.21 16.27 2.17
CA HIS A 31 25.56 16.29 2.70
C HIS A 31 25.87 17.66 3.34
N ALA A 32 26.30 17.63 4.61
CA ALA A 32 26.93 18.77 5.27
C ALA A 32 28.44 18.65 5.13
N TYR A 33 29.10 19.74 4.72
CA TYR A 33 30.55 19.80 4.60
C TYR A 33 31.10 20.86 5.56
N THR A 34 32.28 20.59 6.12
CA THR A 34 33.01 21.54 6.97
C THR A 34 34.32 21.92 6.29
N CYS A 35 34.61 23.21 6.19
CA CYS A 35 35.91 23.68 5.74
C CYS A 35 36.98 23.39 6.80
N ARG A 36 38.16 22.94 6.39
CA ARG A 36 39.33 22.70 7.27
C ARG A 36 40.27 23.92 7.37
N PHE A 37 39.90 25.02 6.72
CA PHE A 37 40.65 26.27 6.66
C PHE A 37 39.70 27.42 7.05
N ASN A 38 39.90 28.62 6.50
CA ASN A 38 39.17 29.84 6.88
C ASN A 38 37.92 30.11 6.04
N ARG A 39 37.27 29.08 5.48
CA ARG A 39 36.08 29.18 4.60
C ARG A 39 36.26 30.11 3.37
N ASN A 40 37.50 30.33 2.94
CA ASN A 40 37.87 31.20 1.83
C ASN A 40 38.72 30.47 0.77
N CYS A 41 38.57 29.15 0.65
CA CYS A 41 39.33 28.36 -0.31
C CYS A 41 39.01 28.79 -1.75
N VAL A 42 40.05 28.91 -2.60
CA VAL A 42 39.90 29.22 -4.02
C VAL A 42 39.17 28.07 -4.73
N VAL A 43 38.09 28.37 -5.46
CA VAL A 43 37.29 27.40 -6.21
C VAL A 43 37.42 27.68 -7.72
N ASP A 44 38.49 27.16 -8.33
CA ASP A 44 38.71 27.22 -9.77
C ASP A 44 38.65 25.82 -10.44
N LYS A 45 38.87 25.76 -11.76
CA LYS A 45 38.79 24.50 -12.52
C LYS A 45 39.80 23.45 -12.04
N ALA A 46 40.98 23.84 -11.58
CA ALA A 46 42.05 22.94 -11.16
C ALA A 46 41.87 22.44 -9.72
N GLN A 47 41.43 23.30 -8.80
CA GLN A 47 41.40 23.01 -7.36
C GLN A 47 40.01 23.03 -6.70
N ARG A 48 38.92 23.08 -7.47
CA ARG A 48 37.53 22.99 -6.93
C ARG A 48 37.24 21.76 -6.07
N ASN A 49 37.99 20.67 -6.21
CA ASN A 49 37.78 19.45 -5.42
C ASN A 49 38.45 19.51 -4.03
N THR A 50 39.31 20.51 -3.77
CA THR A 50 40.09 20.65 -2.54
C THR A 50 39.21 20.91 -1.32
N CYS A 51 38.19 21.76 -1.44
CA CYS A 51 37.27 22.05 -0.35
C CYS A 51 35.80 21.94 -0.79
N ARG A 52 35.11 20.90 -0.32
CA ARG A 52 33.69 20.66 -0.63
C ARG A 52 32.76 21.70 0.00
N SER A 53 33.12 22.24 1.17
CA SER A 53 32.36 23.31 1.85
C SER A 53 32.35 24.58 0.99
N CYS A 54 33.53 25.17 0.72
CA CYS A 54 33.62 26.40 -0.06
C CYS A 54 33.07 26.24 -1.48
N ARG A 55 33.23 25.04 -2.09
CA ARG A 55 32.62 24.75 -3.40
C ARG A 55 31.09 24.78 -3.35
N PHE A 56 30.48 24.26 -2.28
CA PHE A 56 29.03 24.28 -2.14
C PHE A 56 28.50 25.69 -1.85
N ASP A 57 29.20 26.44 -1.02
CA ASP A 57 28.90 27.85 -0.76
C ASP A 57 28.98 28.68 -2.07
N GLU A 58 29.99 28.41 -2.90
CA GLU A 58 30.12 29.01 -4.23
C GLU A 58 28.96 28.63 -5.17
N CYS A 59 28.45 27.38 -5.13
CA CYS A 59 27.24 27.02 -5.88
C CYS A 59 26.04 27.89 -5.47
N MET A 60 25.86 28.08 -4.16
CA MET A 60 24.77 28.90 -3.62
C MET A 60 24.95 30.37 -4.02
N ARG A 61 26.18 30.91 -3.93
CA ARG A 61 26.52 32.29 -4.31
C ARG A 61 26.29 32.56 -5.80
N ARG A 62 26.53 31.56 -6.65
CA ARG A 62 26.22 31.60 -8.09
C ARG A 62 24.73 31.40 -8.41
N GLY A 63 23.85 31.32 -7.40
CA GLY A 63 22.41 31.28 -7.56
C GLY A 63 21.81 29.89 -7.80
N MET A 64 22.53 28.81 -7.50
CA MET A 64 21.95 27.47 -7.56
C MET A 64 20.91 27.28 -6.45
N LYS A 65 19.68 26.96 -6.85
CA LYS A 65 18.52 26.78 -5.96
C LYS A 65 18.37 25.32 -5.54
N LYS A 66 18.31 25.04 -4.24
CA LYS A 66 18.18 23.66 -3.72
C LYS A 66 16.82 23.07 -4.11
N GLU A 67 15.80 23.90 -4.06
CA GLU A 67 14.42 23.63 -4.44
C GLU A 67 14.25 23.29 -5.94
N ALA A 68 15.18 23.73 -6.80
CA ALA A 68 15.18 23.39 -8.21
C ALA A 68 15.77 21.99 -8.50
N VAL A 69 16.31 21.29 -7.49
CA VAL A 69 16.84 19.93 -7.64
C VAL A 69 15.70 18.93 -7.56
N GLN A 70 15.25 18.48 -8.73
CA GLN A 70 14.27 17.38 -8.84
C GLN A 70 14.74 16.12 -8.10
N SER A 71 13.78 15.41 -7.50
CA SER A 71 13.93 14.07 -6.93
C SER A 71 14.55 13.11 -7.95
N GLU A 72 15.02 11.94 -7.50
CA GLU A 72 15.45 10.93 -8.46
C GLU A 72 14.28 10.62 -9.41
N ARG A 73 14.57 10.62 -10.71
CA ARG A 73 13.66 10.04 -11.69
C ARG A 73 13.81 8.54 -11.56
N ASP A 74 12.69 7.83 -11.62
CA ASP A 74 12.71 6.38 -11.73
C ASP A 74 13.65 5.96 -12.85
N ARG A 75 14.41 4.87 -12.62
CA ARG A 75 15.25 4.30 -13.67
C ARG A 75 14.35 4.03 -14.87
N ILE A 76 14.68 4.62 -16.03
CA ILE A 76 14.07 4.24 -17.30
C ILE A 76 14.50 2.78 -17.55
N ARG A 77 13.75 1.83 -17.01
CA ARG A 77 13.84 0.42 -17.39
C ARG A 77 13.11 0.29 -18.73
N PRO A 78 13.70 -0.37 -19.74
CA PRO A 78 12.95 -0.72 -20.93
C PRO A 78 11.74 -1.56 -20.51
N THR A 79 10.59 -1.29 -21.10
CA THR A 79 9.33 -2.01 -20.90
C THR A 79 9.47 -3.44 -21.45
N SER A 80 10.15 -4.33 -20.74
CA SER A 80 9.98 -5.77 -20.91
C SER A 80 8.80 -6.18 -20.05
N SER A 81 7.70 -6.62 -20.69
CA SER A 81 6.58 -7.39 -20.15
C SER A 81 6.49 -7.48 -18.62
N CYS A 82 5.43 -6.93 -18.04
CA CYS A 82 5.09 -7.08 -16.62
C CYS A 82 4.72 -8.54 -16.28
N THR A 83 5.69 -9.45 -16.29
CA THR A 83 5.66 -10.61 -15.41
C THR A 83 6.08 -10.09 -14.04
N ILE A 84 5.14 -10.01 -13.10
CA ILE A 84 5.47 -9.75 -11.69
C ILE A 84 6.54 -10.79 -11.31
N PRO A 85 7.79 -10.38 -10.97
CA PRO A 85 8.81 -11.32 -10.53
C PRO A 85 8.27 -12.06 -9.29
N ASP A 86 8.52 -13.36 -9.17
CA ASP A 86 8.16 -14.22 -8.02
C ASP A 86 8.17 -13.40 -6.72
N ASP A 87 6.98 -13.02 -6.23
CA ASP A 87 6.80 -12.23 -5.01
C ASP A 87 6.35 -13.20 -3.91
N PRO A 88 7.26 -13.67 -3.04
CA PRO A 88 6.95 -14.68 -2.04
C PRO A 88 5.89 -14.21 -1.03
N LEU A 89 5.72 -12.89 -0.87
CA LEU A 89 4.68 -12.33 -0.01
C LEU A 89 3.31 -12.48 -0.68
N LEU A 90 3.21 -12.17 -1.97
CA LEU A 90 1.97 -12.33 -2.71
C LEU A 90 1.54 -13.80 -2.77
N ASP A 91 2.49 -14.71 -3.01
CA ASP A 91 2.23 -16.16 -3.00
C ASP A 91 1.73 -16.65 -1.64
N ALA A 92 2.31 -16.15 -0.55
CA ALA A 92 1.86 -16.47 0.80
C ALA A 92 0.45 -15.97 1.07
N LEU A 93 0.09 -14.76 0.60
CA LEU A 93 -1.26 -14.20 0.74
C LEU A 93 -2.30 -15.01 -0.03
N LEU A 94 -1.99 -15.39 -1.28
CA LEU A 94 -2.85 -16.22 -2.12
C LEU A 94 -3.02 -17.62 -1.54
N SER A 95 -1.93 -18.23 -1.06
CA SER A 95 -1.97 -19.54 -0.40
C SER A 95 -2.82 -19.52 0.87
N ALA A 96 -2.67 -18.51 1.72
CA ALA A 96 -3.48 -18.33 2.93
C ALA A 96 -4.98 -18.18 2.59
N GLU A 97 -5.32 -17.43 1.54
CA GLU A 97 -6.70 -17.28 1.08
C GLU A 97 -7.28 -18.60 0.55
N ALA A 98 -6.50 -19.37 -0.21
CA ALA A 98 -6.91 -20.67 -0.72
C ALA A 98 -7.22 -21.67 0.41
N ILE A 99 -6.39 -21.72 1.46
CA ILE A 99 -6.60 -22.58 2.63
C ILE A 99 -7.93 -22.23 3.33
N VAL A 100 -8.17 -20.94 3.55
CA VAL A 100 -9.40 -20.47 4.20
C VAL A 100 -10.64 -20.73 3.35
N ARG A 101 -10.53 -20.60 2.02
CA ARG A 101 -11.60 -20.96 1.09
C ARG A 101 -11.94 -22.45 1.17
N GLN A 102 -10.93 -23.31 1.28
CA GLN A 102 -11.12 -24.76 1.46
C GLN A 102 -11.79 -25.08 2.80
N LEU A 103 -11.30 -24.51 3.91
CA LEU A 103 -11.90 -24.69 5.24
C LEU A 103 -13.36 -24.24 5.28
N ARG A 104 -13.69 -23.15 4.59
CA ARG A 104 -15.07 -22.70 4.46
C ARG A 104 -15.94 -23.76 3.78
N SER A 105 -15.47 -24.34 2.68
CA SER A 105 -16.22 -25.32 1.90
C SER A 105 -16.54 -26.63 2.67
N SER A 106 -15.65 -27.06 3.57
CA SER A 106 -15.84 -28.27 4.37
C SER A 106 -16.83 -28.09 5.53
N VAL A 107 -17.04 -26.86 5.99
CA VAL A 107 -18.01 -26.54 7.05
C VAL A 107 -19.41 -26.34 6.46
N ILE A 108 -19.53 -25.76 5.26
CA ILE A 108 -20.81 -25.44 4.60
C ILE A 108 -21.57 -26.68 4.10
N THR A 109 -20.89 -27.77 3.71
CA THR A 109 -21.56 -29.00 3.23
C THR A 109 -22.48 -29.66 4.26
N ARG A 110 -22.51 -29.18 5.51
CA ARG A 110 -23.40 -29.66 6.57
C ARG A 110 -24.73 -28.89 6.67
N THR A 111 -24.89 -27.75 6.00
CA THR A 111 -26.11 -26.92 6.10
C THR A 111 -27.00 -27.09 4.87
N VAL A 112 -28.08 -27.87 5.02
CA VAL A 112 -29.12 -28.10 4.02
C VAL A 112 -30.02 -26.84 3.96
N ASP A 113 -29.78 -26.00 2.95
CA ASP A 113 -30.63 -24.93 2.35
C ASP A 113 -29.78 -23.72 1.93
N ALA A 114 -28.82 -23.96 1.04
CA ALA A 114 -28.09 -22.89 0.38
C ALA A 114 -29.08 -22.01 -0.40
N ARG A 115 -28.96 -20.68 -0.27
CA ARG A 115 -29.72 -19.63 -1.00
C ARG A 115 -31.04 -19.15 -0.39
N ARG A 116 -31.40 -19.51 0.84
CA ARG A 116 -32.49 -18.83 1.54
C ARG A 116 -32.08 -17.46 2.09
N GLN A 117 -33.05 -16.59 2.36
CA GLN A 117 -32.81 -15.31 3.00
C GLN A 117 -32.30 -15.49 4.44
N ALA A 118 -31.29 -14.70 4.81
CA ALA A 118 -30.67 -14.75 6.11
C ALA A 118 -31.55 -14.11 7.21
N THR A 119 -31.67 -14.80 8.34
CA THR A 119 -32.19 -14.25 9.60
C THR A 119 -31.09 -13.55 10.38
N ALA A 120 -31.44 -12.82 11.45
CA ALA A 120 -30.43 -12.21 12.33
C ALA A 120 -29.49 -13.25 12.99
N GLY A 121 -29.98 -14.46 13.26
CA GLY A 121 -29.17 -15.58 13.74
C GLY A 121 -28.15 -16.00 12.69
N ASP A 122 -28.59 -16.19 11.44
CA ASP A 122 -27.71 -16.57 10.33
C ASP A 122 -26.61 -15.54 10.07
N VAL A 123 -26.92 -14.24 10.20
CA VAL A 123 -25.93 -13.16 10.09
C VAL A 123 -24.88 -13.29 11.19
N THR A 124 -25.32 -13.50 12.44
CA THR A 124 -24.44 -13.65 13.60
C THR A 124 -23.53 -14.87 13.46
N ASP A 125 -24.09 -16.01 13.05
CA ASP A 125 -23.34 -17.24 12.81
C ASP A 125 -22.33 -17.08 11.68
N SER A 126 -22.74 -16.45 10.57
CA SER A 126 -21.84 -16.12 9.47
C SER A 126 -20.70 -15.21 9.91
N MET A 127 -20.97 -14.22 10.76
CA MET A 127 -19.94 -13.33 11.29
C MET A 127 -18.94 -14.12 12.14
N ASN A 128 -19.41 -14.95 13.06
CA ASN A 128 -18.57 -15.80 13.91
C ASN A 128 -17.70 -16.78 13.10
N GLN A 129 -18.28 -17.39 12.06
CA GLN A 129 -17.55 -18.25 11.14
C GLN A 129 -16.47 -17.45 10.39
N GLN A 130 -16.81 -16.27 9.87
CA GLN A 130 -15.86 -15.43 9.13
C GLN A 130 -14.76 -14.87 10.02
N LEU A 131 -15.02 -14.59 11.31
CA LEU A 131 -13.99 -14.19 12.28
C LEU A 131 -13.05 -15.34 12.61
N THR A 132 -13.55 -16.56 12.75
CA THR A 132 -12.70 -17.75 12.91
C THR A 132 -11.79 -17.93 11.69
N LEU A 133 -12.36 -17.85 10.49
CA LEU A 133 -11.61 -17.92 9.23
C LEU A 133 -10.60 -16.77 9.08
N MET A 134 -10.89 -15.58 9.60
CA MET A 134 -9.94 -14.45 9.63
C MET A 134 -8.71 -14.76 10.48
N VAL A 135 -8.91 -15.33 11.66
CA VAL A 135 -7.82 -15.73 12.56
C VAL A 135 -6.97 -16.81 11.89
N GLU A 136 -7.62 -17.81 11.28
CA GLU A 136 -6.91 -18.85 10.53
C GLU A 136 -6.15 -18.26 9.34
N TRP A 137 -6.73 -17.34 8.56
CA TRP A 137 -6.02 -16.65 7.48
C TRP A 137 -4.75 -15.95 7.97
N ALA A 138 -4.86 -15.15 9.04
CA ALA A 138 -3.74 -14.39 9.59
C ALA A 138 -2.62 -15.30 10.12
N LYS A 139 -2.96 -16.45 10.73
CA LYS A 139 -1.98 -17.44 11.20
C LYS A 139 -1.13 -18.01 10.07
N HIS A 140 -1.58 -18.02 8.82
CA HIS A 140 -0.77 -18.52 7.71
C HIS A 140 0.29 -17.51 7.22
N LEU A 141 0.26 -16.27 7.73
CA LEU A 141 1.21 -15.23 7.38
C LEU A 141 2.38 -15.23 8.37
N ARG A 142 3.59 -15.54 7.87
CA ARG A 142 4.82 -15.56 8.70
C ARG A 142 5.04 -14.25 9.44
N GLU A 143 4.83 -13.11 8.76
CA GLU A 143 5.03 -11.79 9.37
C GLU A 143 4.04 -11.48 10.47
N PHE A 144 2.82 -12.03 10.42
CA PHE A 144 1.85 -11.91 11.50
C PHE A 144 2.26 -12.74 12.72
N GLN A 145 2.71 -13.99 12.49
CA GLN A 145 3.16 -14.89 13.57
C GLN A 145 4.37 -14.34 14.36
N ARG A 146 5.22 -13.54 13.71
CA ARG A 146 6.41 -12.93 14.33
C ARG A 146 6.08 -11.77 15.29
N LEU A 147 4.85 -11.26 15.25
CA LEU A 147 4.43 -10.17 16.13
C LEU A 147 4.16 -10.67 17.56
N PRO A 148 4.35 -9.82 18.59
CA PRO A 148 3.90 -10.13 19.94
C PRO A 148 2.40 -10.43 19.98
N LEU A 149 1.96 -11.32 20.87
CA LEU A 149 0.55 -11.70 20.98
C LEU A 149 -0.39 -10.50 21.21
N THR A 150 0.06 -9.52 21.99
CA THR A 150 -0.68 -8.27 22.22
C THR A 150 -0.92 -7.50 20.93
N ALA A 151 0.08 -7.45 20.04
CA ALA A 151 -0.04 -6.82 18.74
C ALA A 151 -0.92 -7.63 17.78
N GLN A 152 -0.78 -8.96 17.76
CA GLN A 152 -1.65 -9.84 16.97
C GLN A 152 -3.12 -9.64 17.31
N VAL A 153 -3.46 -9.63 18.61
CA VAL A 153 -4.83 -9.42 19.08
C VAL A 153 -5.34 -8.02 18.72
N ALA A 154 -4.51 -6.98 18.90
CA ALA A 154 -4.90 -5.61 18.56
C ALA A 154 -5.18 -5.44 17.06
N LEU A 155 -4.32 -5.97 16.18
CA LEU A 155 -4.52 -5.93 14.73
C LEU A 155 -5.79 -6.69 14.32
N LEU A 156 -6.00 -7.90 14.84
CA LEU A 156 -7.20 -8.68 14.54
C LEU A 156 -8.48 -7.97 15.00
N ARG A 157 -8.46 -7.32 16.17
CA ARG A 157 -9.61 -6.55 16.69
C ARG A 157 -9.92 -5.36 15.79
N HIS A 158 -8.92 -4.58 15.39
CA HIS A 158 -9.08 -3.44 14.48
C HIS A 158 -9.55 -3.86 13.08
N PHE A 159 -8.99 -4.95 12.57
CA PHE A 159 -9.28 -5.46 11.22
C PHE A 159 -10.65 -6.15 11.11
N SER A 160 -11.18 -6.70 12.21
CA SER A 160 -12.36 -7.57 12.24
C SER A 160 -13.57 -7.05 11.45
N ALA A 161 -14.06 -5.85 11.75
CA ALA A 161 -15.24 -5.29 11.11
C ALA A 161 -15.02 -5.00 9.61
N GLN A 162 -13.84 -4.49 9.26
CA GLN A 162 -13.48 -4.21 7.87
C GLN A 162 -13.36 -5.50 7.07
N HIS A 163 -12.76 -6.54 7.65
CA HIS A 163 -12.65 -7.86 7.05
C HIS A 163 -14.01 -8.49 6.76
N LEU A 164 -14.95 -8.45 7.72
CA LEU A 164 -16.30 -8.99 7.54
C LEU A 164 -16.99 -8.40 6.31
N VAL A 165 -16.96 -7.07 6.22
CA VAL A 165 -17.62 -6.32 5.15
C VAL A 165 -16.90 -6.52 3.81
N MET A 166 -15.57 -6.48 3.80
CA MET A 166 -14.76 -6.68 2.59
C MET A 166 -14.92 -8.09 2.02
N CYS A 167 -14.93 -9.12 2.88
CA CYS A 167 -15.15 -10.49 2.45
C CYS A 167 -16.56 -10.70 1.89
N ALA A 168 -17.59 -10.15 2.53
CA ALA A 168 -18.96 -10.24 2.03
C ALA A 168 -19.12 -9.54 0.67
N ALA A 169 -18.50 -8.36 0.50
CA ALA A 169 -18.50 -7.62 -0.76
C ALA A 169 -17.82 -8.40 -1.89
N PHE A 170 -16.59 -8.87 -1.66
CA PHE A 170 -15.80 -9.57 -2.68
C PHE A 170 -16.40 -10.94 -3.03
N ARG A 171 -16.92 -11.69 -2.05
CA ARG A 171 -17.65 -12.95 -2.29
C ARG A 171 -18.85 -12.75 -3.21
N SER A 172 -19.44 -11.56 -3.16
CA SER A 172 -20.66 -11.21 -3.91
C SER A 172 -20.36 -10.37 -5.17
N ILE A 173 -19.10 -10.24 -5.59
CA ILE A 173 -18.68 -9.33 -6.66
C ILE A 173 -19.41 -9.59 -7.99
N HIS A 174 -19.73 -10.85 -8.29
CA HIS A 174 -20.41 -11.27 -9.51
C HIS A 174 -21.94 -11.20 -9.43
N LEU A 175 -22.50 -10.80 -8.30
CA LEU A 175 -23.93 -10.85 -8.04
C LEU A 175 -24.53 -9.44 -7.98
N ASN A 176 -25.71 -9.28 -8.56
CA ASN A 176 -26.45 -8.02 -8.50
C ASN A 176 -27.40 -8.04 -7.31
N ASP A 177 -27.46 -6.93 -6.59
CA ASP A 177 -28.47 -6.62 -5.57
C ASP A 177 -28.62 -7.65 -4.44
N VAL A 178 -27.61 -8.49 -4.23
CA VAL A 178 -27.59 -9.53 -3.19
C VAL A 178 -26.17 -9.68 -2.64
N ILE A 179 -26.07 -9.83 -1.32
CA ILE A 179 -24.84 -10.21 -0.62
C ILE A 179 -24.96 -11.66 -0.13
N TYR A 180 -23.98 -12.50 -0.47
CA TYR A 180 -23.85 -13.84 0.09
C TYR A 180 -22.99 -13.83 1.34
N LEU A 181 -23.54 -14.44 2.38
CA LEU A 181 -22.86 -14.66 3.64
C LEU A 181 -21.96 -15.90 3.58
N THR A 182 -21.13 -16.06 4.61
CA THR A 182 -20.17 -17.16 4.68
C THR A 182 -20.86 -18.52 4.83
N ASN A 183 -22.09 -18.55 5.34
CA ASN A 183 -22.94 -19.73 5.49
C ASN A 183 -23.92 -19.95 4.32
N GLU A 184 -23.67 -19.35 3.14
CA GLU A 184 -24.50 -19.48 1.92
C GLU A 184 -25.96 -18.96 2.01
N THR A 185 -26.31 -18.29 3.10
CA THR A 185 -27.55 -17.49 3.17
C THR A 185 -27.35 -16.14 2.48
N CYS A 186 -28.44 -15.53 2.02
CA CYS A 186 -28.39 -14.30 1.23
C CYS A 186 -29.05 -13.12 1.94
N LEU A 187 -28.46 -11.94 1.75
CA LEU A 187 -29.00 -10.65 2.16
C LEU A 187 -29.37 -9.85 0.90
N PRO A 188 -30.66 -9.73 0.56
CA PRO A 188 -31.08 -8.89 -0.55
C PRO A 188 -30.79 -7.42 -0.23
N ARG A 189 -30.47 -6.64 -1.26
CA ARG A 189 -30.23 -5.19 -1.18
C ARG A 189 -31.39 -4.47 -0.48
N GLU A 190 -32.61 -4.78 -0.90
CA GLU A 190 -33.84 -4.26 -0.32
C GLU A 190 -34.49 -5.37 0.49
N PRO A 191 -34.40 -5.33 1.84
CA PRO A 191 -35.07 -6.31 2.66
C PRO A 191 -36.60 -6.08 2.62
N PRO A 192 -37.41 -7.14 2.73
CA PRO A 192 -38.84 -7.04 2.95
C PRO A 192 -39.19 -6.15 4.15
N LEU A 193 -40.37 -5.54 4.14
CA LEU A 193 -40.88 -4.74 5.26
C LEU A 193 -40.89 -5.57 6.56
N GLY A 194 -40.35 -5.01 7.65
CA GLY A 194 -40.32 -5.64 8.99
C GLY A 194 -39.04 -6.39 9.36
N VAL A 195 -38.02 -6.37 8.50
CA VAL A 195 -36.73 -7.04 8.75
C VAL A 195 -35.77 -6.14 9.57
N PRO A 196 -34.94 -6.71 10.48
CA PRO A 196 -34.05 -5.93 11.35
C PRO A 196 -33.02 -5.07 10.59
N ASP A 197 -32.58 -3.97 11.21
CA ASP A 197 -31.69 -2.95 10.63
C ASP A 197 -30.34 -3.51 10.14
N VAL A 198 -29.86 -4.61 10.75
CA VAL A 198 -28.63 -5.30 10.32
C VAL A 198 -28.68 -5.74 8.85
N ASN A 199 -29.87 -6.01 8.31
CA ASN A 199 -30.05 -6.39 6.91
C ASN A 199 -30.03 -5.18 5.97
N ARG A 200 -30.15 -3.95 6.49
CA ARG A 200 -30.05 -2.71 5.68
C ARG A 200 -28.61 -2.36 5.30
N VAL A 201 -27.61 -2.96 5.96
CA VAL A 201 -26.20 -2.80 5.59
C VAL A 201 -25.92 -3.36 4.19
N ALA A 202 -26.70 -4.33 3.71
CA ALA A 202 -26.54 -4.94 2.40
C ALA A 202 -26.53 -3.91 1.26
N ALA A 203 -27.45 -2.94 1.26
CA ALA A 203 -27.49 -1.87 0.26
C ALA A 203 -26.19 -1.06 0.22
N ARG A 204 -25.64 -0.70 1.39
CA ARG A 204 -24.38 0.05 1.48
C ARG A 204 -23.18 -0.77 1.00
N ILE A 205 -23.15 -2.08 1.30
CA ILE A 205 -22.10 -2.98 0.78
C ILE A 205 -22.19 -3.06 -0.75
N VAL A 206 -23.40 -3.24 -1.29
CA VAL A 206 -23.61 -3.31 -2.74
C VAL A 206 -23.19 -2.00 -3.43
N ASP A 207 -23.59 -0.85 -2.92
CA ASP A 207 -23.34 0.46 -3.53
C ASP A 207 -21.89 0.91 -3.44
N HIS A 208 -21.28 0.73 -2.27
CA HIS A 208 -19.98 1.35 -1.98
C HIS A 208 -18.80 0.38 -2.04
N LEU A 209 -19.04 -0.93 -2.16
CA LEU A 209 -17.97 -1.92 -2.24
C LEU A 209 -18.15 -2.85 -3.44
N THR A 210 -19.23 -3.63 -3.49
CA THR A 210 -19.43 -4.63 -4.56
C THR A 210 -19.47 -3.98 -5.95
N THR A 211 -20.22 -2.88 -6.09
CA THR A 211 -20.33 -2.14 -7.37
C THR A 211 -19.00 -1.51 -7.78
N PRO A 212 -18.28 -0.76 -6.92
CA PRO A 212 -16.93 -0.28 -7.24
C PRO A 212 -15.94 -1.40 -7.56
N MET A 213 -15.89 -2.48 -6.77
CA MET A 213 -15.01 -3.64 -7.03
C MET A 213 -15.26 -4.24 -8.40
N ARG A 214 -16.53 -4.39 -8.80
CA ARG A 214 -16.90 -4.88 -10.14
C ARG A 214 -16.50 -3.93 -11.25
N LYS A 215 -16.75 -2.62 -11.07
CA LYS A 215 -16.35 -1.58 -12.05
C LYS A 215 -14.84 -1.53 -12.26
N LEU A 216 -14.08 -1.75 -11.19
CA LEU A 216 -12.61 -1.82 -11.22
C LEU A 216 -12.09 -3.19 -11.68
N GLN A 217 -12.96 -4.16 -11.91
CA GLN A 217 -12.58 -5.55 -12.23
C GLN A 217 -11.61 -6.14 -11.21
N MET A 218 -11.86 -5.86 -9.92
CA MET A 218 -10.98 -6.28 -8.84
C MET A 218 -10.80 -7.80 -8.86
N ASN A 219 -9.55 -8.24 -8.96
CA ASN A 219 -9.18 -9.64 -8.97
C ASN A 219 -8.74 -10.14 -7.59
N GLU A 220 -8.44 -11.43 -7.48
CA GLU A 220 -8.04 -12.05 -6.21
C GLU A 220 -6.73 -11.48 -5.66
N ILE A 221 -5.75 -11.18 -6.52
CA ILE A 221 -4.45 -10.59 -6.15
C ILE A 221 -4.67 -9.25 -5.45
N GLU A 222 -5.46 -8.37 -6.05
CA GLU A 222 -5.77 -7.03 -5.51
C GLU A 222 -6.56 -7.13 -4.20
N TYR A 223 -7.49 -8.08 -4.14
CA TYR A 223 -8.28 -8.32 -2.93
C TYR A 223 -7.42 -8.82 -1.75
N VAL A 224 -6.54 -9.80 -1.96
CA VAL A 224 -5.67 -10.29 -0.87
C VAL A 224 -4.63 -9.26 -0.46
N ALA A 225 -4.15 -8.44 -1.41
CA ALA A 225 -3.28 -7.31 -1.11
C ALA A 225 -4.01 -6.25 -0.28
N LEU A 226 -5.25 -5.89 -0.63
CA LEU A 226 -6.07 -4.97 0.14
C LEU A 226 -6.36 -5.49 1.56
N LYS A 227 -6.63 -6.79 1.70
CA LYS A 227 -6.75 -7.45 3.01
C LYS A 227 -5.48 -7.32 3.84
N ALA A 228 -4.31 -7.54 3.24
CA ALA A 228 -3.03 -7.41 3.93
C ALA A 228 -2.78 -5.96 4.40
N ILE A 229 -3.04 -4.97 3.54
CA ILE A 229 -2.92 -3.54 3.88
C ILE A 229 -3.83 -3.18 5.05
N ALA A 230 -5.08 -3.67 5.03
CA ALA A 230 -6.04 -3.41 6.09
C ALA A 230 -5.70 -4.13 7.41
N LEU A 231 -5.11 -5.33 7.35
CA LEU A 231 -4.63 -6.04 8.55
C LEU A 231 -3.44 -5.32 9.20
N PHE A 232 -2.44 -4.95 8.40
CA PHE A 232 -1.19 -4.35 8.89
C PHE A 232 -1.25 -2.82 8.97
N ASP A 233 -2.30 -2.26 9.57
CA ASP A 233 -2.47 -0.80 9.72
C ASP A 233 -1.40 -0.20 10.67
N PRO A 234 -0.49 0.66 10.18
CA PRO A 234 0.59 1.26 10.98
C PRO A 234 0.08 2.15 12.13
N ARG A 235 -1.16 2.64 12.05
CA ARG A 235 -1.78 3.45 13.12
C ARG A 235 -2.08 2.63 14.38
N GLU A 236 -2.32 1.33 14.24
CA GLU A 236 -2.50 0.46 15.39
C GLU A 236 -1.17 0.10 16.04
N PHE A 237 -0.12 -0.11 15.23
CA PHE A 237 1.24 -0.31 15.75
C PHE A 237 1.72 0.88 16.60
N THR A 238 1.43 2.11 16.17
CA THR A 238 1.79 3.30 16.95
C THR A 238 1.10 3.32 18.31
N LYS A 239 -0.19 2.98 18.39
CA LYS A 239 -0.93 2.88 19.67
C LYS A 239 -0.39 1.78 20.60
N ILE A 240 -0.01 0.64 20.04
CA ILE A 240 0.51 -0.50 20.80
C ILE A 240 1.90 -0.20 21.38
N PHE A 241 2.75 0.52 20.63
CA PHE A 241 4.11 0.85 21.06
C PHE A 241 4.24 2.20 21.77
N SER A 242 3.26 3.10 21.68
CA SER A 242 3.21 4.35 22.44
C SER A 242 2.72 4.17 23.88
N CYS A 243 2.12 3.02 24.20
CA CYS A 243 1.81 2.62 25.56
C CYS A 243 2.94 1.75 26.13
N ARG A 244 4.12 2.34 26.37
CA ARG A 244 5.03 1.85 27.41
C ARG A 244 5.21 2.99 28.43
N PRO A 245 4.99 2.75 29.73
CA PRO A 245 5.34 3.70 30.77
C PRO A 245 6.85 3.95 30.84
#